data_AF-A0A5E3XJZ0-F1
#
_entry.id   AF-A0A5E3XJZ0-F1
#
_cell.length_a   1.000
_cell.length_b   1.000
_cell.length_c   1.000
_cell.angle_alpha   90.00
_cell.angle_beta   90.00
_cell.angle_gamma   90.00
#
_symmetry.space_group_name_H-M   'P 1'
#
loop_
_entity.id
_entity.type
_entity.pdbx_description
1 polymer ?
#
loop_
_entity_poly.entity_id
_entity_poly.type
_entity_poly.pdbx_seq_one_letter_code
_entity_poly.pdbx_strand_id
1 'polypeptide(L)'
;MLFTTILATATSLIGVFAAPSKRQAAPTGSCVLGVHEVELDRPFVLPVARECLNDVPDGNSFWNTSICVAAGIATGITQLTDFGACYTNLTVPLPGALGPLDQTIFSTITKGKDGATQQDFVDFFYDELADKELLTVPDSQAEFASYYVNNIFNFLHQGFATTISYDGFNSWLHNSGYANHFQVL
;
A
#
# COMPACT_ATOMS: atom_id res chain seq x y z
N MET A 1 -37.40 -43.11 -32.72
CA MET A 1 -35.98 -42.84 -32.41
C MET A 1 -35.67 -41.44 -32.89
N LEU A 2 -35.66 -40.44 -32.01
CA LEU A 2 -35.21 -39.09 -32.31
C LEU A 2 -34.11 -38.75 -31.29
N PHE A 3 -32.89 -38.64 -31.80
CA PHE A 3 -31.76 -38.07 -31.07
C PHE A 3 -31.95 -36.55 -31.01
N THR A 4 -31.95 -35.98 -29.80
CA THR A 4 -31.81 -34.52 -29.66
C THR A 4 -30.66 -34.26 -28.70
N THR A 5 -29.63 -33.66 -29.27
CA THR A 5 -28.32 -33.35 -28.72
C THR A 5 -28.38 -32.24 -27.67
N ILE A 6 -27.55 -32.40 -26.65
CA ILE A 6 -27.33 -31.49 -25.51
C ILE A 6 -26.62 -30.22 -26.02
N LEU A 7 -27.14 -29.03 -25.70
CA LEU A 7 -26.36 -27.79 -25.72
C LEU A 7 -26.02 -27.39 -24.28
N ALA A 8 -24.77 -27.62 -23.88
CA ALA A 8 -24.19 -27.03 -22.68
C ALA A 8 -23.80 -25.58 -23.00
N THR A 9 -24.47 -24.61 -22.38
CA THR A 9 -24.09 -23.20 -22.45
C THR A 9 -22.88 -22.97 -21.54
N ALA A 10 -21.70 -22.84 -22.12
CA ALA A 10 -20.52 -22.36 -21.42
C ALA A 10 -20.67 -20.85 -21.18
N THR A 11 -21.00 -20.44 -19.96
CA THR A 11 -20.86 -19.05 -19.51
C THR A 11 -19.38 -18.72 -19.42
N SER A 12 -18.89 -17.98 -20.41
CA SER A 12 -17.57 -17.36 -20.41
C SER A 12 -17.44 -16.41 -19.23
N LEU A 13 -16.57 -16.75 -18.27
CA LEU A 13 -16.06 -15.83 -17.26
C LEU A 13 -15.35 -14.69 -17.99
N ILE A 14 -15.96 -13.50 -17.99
CA ILE A 14 -15.31 -12.28 -18.42
C ILE A 14 -14.31 -11.95 -17.30
N GLY A 15 -13.06 -12.37 -17.49
CA GLY A 15 -11.95 -11.84 -16.73
C GLY A 15 -11.91 -10.33 -16.89
N VAL A 16 -11.92 -9.61 -15.78
CA VAL A 16 -11.63 -8.18 -15.76
C VAL A 16 -10.23 -8.02 -16.35
N PHE A 17 -10.15 -7.52 -17.59
CA PHE A 17 -8.89 -7.09 -18.16
C PHE A 17 -8.40 -5.92 -17.30
N ALA A 18 -7.38 -6.16 -16.47
CA ALA A 18 -6.60 -5.08 -15.90
C ALA A 18 -6.16 -4.18 -17.05
N ALA A 19 -6.61 -2.92 -17.05
CA ALA A 19 -6.22 -1.96 -18.05
C ALA A 19 -4.68 -1.88 -18.09
N PRO A 20 -4.04 -1.86 -19.27
CA PRO A 20 -2.60 -1.74 -19.35
C PRO A 20 -2.18 -0.39 -18.78
N SER A 21 -1.49 -0.41 -17.63
CA SER A 21 -0.81 0.77 -17.12
C SER A 21 0.23 1.22 -18.15
N LYS A 22 0.16 2.49 -18.55
CA LYS A 22 1.09 3.06 -19.52
C LYS A 22 2.47 3.17 -18.88
N ARG A 23 3.36 2.19 -19.09
CA ARG A 23 4.81 2.38 -18.92
C ARG A 23 5.25 3.52 -19.84
N GLN A 24 5.54 4.69 -19.30
CA GLN A 24 6.04 5.84 -20.05
C GLN A 24 7.46 6.17 -19.57
N ALA A 25 8.38 6.30 -20.53
CA ALA A 25 9.85 6.43 -20.41
C ALA A 25 10.63 5.14 -20.08
N ALA A 26 11.90 5.11 -20.49
CA ALA A 26 12.82 4.03 -20.14
C ALA A 26 12.88 3.92 -18.60
N PRO A 27 12.74 2.71 -18.01
CA PRO A 27 12.69 2.57 -16.56
C PRO A 27 13.93 3.21 -15.92
N THR A 28 13.72 4.17 -15.02
CA THR A 28 14.79 4.62 -14.12
C THR A 28 15.19 3.46 -13.20
N GLY A 29 16.37 3.52 -12.56
CA GLY A 29 16.78 2.50 -11.58
C GLY A 29 15.73 2.32 -10.47
N SER A 30 15.23 3.43 -9.92
CA SER A 30 14.10 3.47 -8.98
C SER A 30 12.87 2.73 -9.49
N CYS A 31 12.49 2.97 -10.75
CA CYS A 31 11.34 2.30 -11.34
C CYS A 31 11.48 0.76 -11.35
N VAL A 32 12.65 0.25 -11.73
CA VAL A 32 12.89 -1.21 -11.73
C VAL A 32 12.82 -1.80 -10.32
N LEU A 33 13.37 -1.09 -9.32
CA LEU A 33 13.35 -1.53 -7.92
C LEU A 33 11.94 -1.54 -7.34
N GLY A 34 11.18 -0.45 -7.49
CA GLY A 34 9.81 -0.36 -7.01
C GLY A 34 8.88 -1.42 -7.62
N VAL A 35 9.02 -1.69 -8.93
CA VAL A 35 8.27 -2.77 -9.60
C VAL A 35 8.61 -4.14 -9.01
N HIS A 36 9.89 -4.42 -8.75
CA HIS A 36 10.30 -5.71 -8.19
C HIS A 36 9.68 -5.93 -6.81
N GLU A 37 9.79 -4.94 -5.93
CA GLU A 37 9.33 -5.05 -4.54
C GLU A 37 7.80 -5.06 -4.41
N VAL A 38 7.09 -4.33 -5.29
CA VAL A 38 5.62 -4.24 -5.26
C VAL A 38 4.94 -5.36 -6.06
N GLU A 39 5.42 -5.66 -7.27
CA GLU A 39 4.73 -6.60 -8.17
C GLU A 39 5.19 -8.05 -7.97
N LEU A 40 6.49 -8.28 -7.71
CA LEU A 40 7.05 -9.63 -7.66
C LEU A 40 7.12 -10.17 -6.23
N ASP A 41 7.61 -9.37 -5.30
CA ASP A 41 7.86 -9.84 -3.93
C ASP A 41 6.60 -9.81 -3.05
N ARG A 42 5.62 -8.95 -3.38
CA ARG A 42 4.41 -8.73 -2.56
C ARG A 42 3.15 -8.55 -3.42
N PRO A 43 2.65 -9.61 -4.09
CA PRO A 43 1.53 -9.48 -5.03
C PRO A 43 0.27 -8.81 -4.45
N PHE A 44 0.00 -8.96 -3.15
CA PHE A 44 -1.14 -8.30 -2.49
C PHE A 44 -1.02 -6.78 -2.39
N VAL A 45 0.20 -6.25 -2.45
CA VAL A 45 0.48 -4.81 -2.34
C VAL A 45 0.21 -4.09 -3.66
N LEU A 46 0.42 -4.77 -4.79
CA LEU A 46 0.22 -4.19 -6.12
C LEU A 46 -1.12 -3.47 -6.32
N PRO A 47 -2.30 -4.07 -6.03
CA PRO A 47 -3.57 -3.36 -6.20
C PRO A 47 -3.67 -2.11 -5.32
N VAL A 48 -3.17 -2.17 -4.08
CA VAL A 48 -3.18 -1.04 -3.13
C VAL A 48 -2.28 0.09 -3.61
N ALA A 49 -1.06 -0.24 -4.07
CA ALA A 49 -0.10 0.72 -4.58
C ALA A 49 -0.61 1.40 -5.87
N ARG A 50 -1.26 0.66 -6.76
CA ARG A 50 -1.88 1.24 -7.97
C ARG A 50 -3.05 2.14 -7.62
N GLU A 51 -3.91 1.71 -6.71
CA GLU A 51 -5.06 2.52 -6.28
C GLU A 51 -4.60 3.83 -5.65
N CYS A 52 -3.57 3.78 -4.78
CA CYS A 52 -2.90 4.98 -4.28
C CYS A 52 -2.47 5.93 -5.40
N LEU A 53 -1.75 5.44 -6.41
CA LEU A 53 -1.26 6.29 -7.50
C LEU A 53 -2.36 6.82 -8.42
N ASN A 54 -3.51 6.16 -8.48
CA ASN A 54 -4.69 6.63 -9.22
C ASN A 54 -5.41 7.76 -8.47
N ASP A 55 -5.47 7.68 -7.14
CA ASP A 55 -6.18 8.63 -6.29
C ASP A 55 -5.40 9.90 -6.01
N VAL A 56 -4.07 9.83 -6.06
CA VAL A 56 -3.20 10.98 -5.78
C VAL A 56 -3.30 11.99 -6.93
N PRO A 57 -3.81 13.22 -6.69
CA PRO A 57 -4.01 14.22 -7.74
C PRO A 57 -2.69 14.86 -8.20
N ASP A 58 -1.68 14.88 -7.34
CA ASP A 58 -0.37 15.47 -7.60
C ASP A 58 0.75 14.76 -6.80
N GLY A 59 2.01 14.97 -7.16
CA GLY A 59 3.12 14.31 -6.47
C GLY A 59 3.26 14.62 -4.97
N ASN A 60 2.56 15.63 -4.44
CA ASN A 60 2.70 16.08 -3.05
C ASN A 60 1.61 15.54 -2.11
N SER A 61 0.51 15.02 -2.66
CA SER A 61 -0.71 14.68 -1.92
C SER A 61 -0.75 13.23 -1.40
N PHE A 62 0.40 12.55 -1.36
CA PHE A 62 0.50 11.15 -0.90
C PHE A 62 -0.06 10.97 0.52
N TRP A 63 0.36 11.80 1.48
CA TRP A 63 -0.11 11.69 2.87
C TRP A 63 -1.44 12.40 3.15
N ASN A 64 -2.07 12.93 2.09
CA ASN A 64 -3.45 13.43 2.13
C ASN A 64 -4.44 12.40 1.55
N THR A 65 -3.94 11.22 1.13
CA THR A 65 -4.72 10.17 0.50
C THR A 65 -4.64 8.91 1.35
N SER A 66 -5.76 8.46 1.92
CA SER A 66 -5.78 7.38 2.93
C SER A 66 -5.23 6.06 2.39
N ILE A 67 -5.65 5.67 1.18
CA ILE A 67 -5.17 4.46 0.51
C ILE A 67 -3.65 4.51 0.25
N CYS A 68 -3.05 5.69 0.11
CA CYS A 68 -1.59 5.83 0.01
C CYS A 68 -0.87 5.65 1.34
N VAL A 69 -1.48 6.04 2.46
CA VAL A 69 -0.96 5.73 3.79
C VAL A 69 -1.01 4.22 4.01
N ALA A 70 -2.11 3.55 3.64
CA ALA A 70 -2.23 2.09 3.69
C ALA A 70 -1.19 1.38 2.78
N ALA A 71 -1.01 1.87 1.54
CA ALA A 71 0.04 1.38 0.65
C ALA A 71 1.44 1.60 1.25
N GLY A 72 1.67 2.75 1.90
CA GLY A 72 2.94 3.05 2.57
C GLY A 72 3.25 2.07 3.69
N ILE A 73 2.26 1.71 4.51
CA ILE A 73 2.37 0.68 5.57
C ILE A 73 2.73 -0.68 4.96
N ALA A 74 2.06 -1.08 3.88
CA ALA A 74 2.23 -2.39 3.27
C ALA A 74 3.47 -2.52 2.36
N THR A 75 4.02 -1.41 1.89
CA THR A 75 5.15 -1.43 0.93
C THR A 75 6.45 -0.94 1.53
N GLY A 76 6.40 0.00 2.46
CA GLY A 76 7.52 0.89 2.73
C GLY A 76 7.46 2.12 1.81
N ILE A 77 7.95 3.23 2.35
CA ILE A 77 7.67 4.54 1.77
C ILE A 77 8.47 4.78 0.49
N THR A 78 9.77 4.46 0.52
CA THR A 78 10.65 4.63 -0.65
C THR A 78 10.17 3.77 -1.81
N GLN A 79 9.78 2.53 -1.55
CA GLN A 79 9.25 1.61 -2.55
C GLN A 79 7.99 2.12 -3.21
N LEU A 80 7.06 2.67 -2.42
CA LEU A 80 5.84 3.23 -2.97
C LEU A 80 6.14 4.44 -3.86
N THR A 81 7.06 5.31 -3.45
CA THR A 81 7.47 6.47 -4.27
C THR A 81 8.24 6.05 -5.53
N ASP A 82 9.11 5.03 -5.43
CA ASP A 82 9.87 4.45 -6.54
C ASP A 82 8.96 3.74 -7.55
N PHE A 83 7.94 3.03 -7.04
CA PHE A 83 6.86 2.47 -7.85
C PHE A 83 6.08 3.59 -8.56
N GLY A 84 5.77 4.68 -7.84
CA GLY A 84 5.19 5.91 -8.41
C GLY A 84 5.94 6.39 -9.65
N ALA A 85 7.26 6.41 -9.62
CA ALA A 85 8.08 6.84 -10.75
C ALA A 85 7.89 6.02 -12.05
N CYS A 86 7.34 4.81 -11.99
CA CYS A 86 6.98 4.01 -13.17
C CYS A 86 5.54 4.20 -13.67
N TYR A 87 4.61 4.39 -12.73
CA TYR A 87 3.16 4.23 -12.99
C TYR A 87 2.42 5.57 -13.06
N THR A 88 3.09 6.67 -12.72
CA THR A 88 2.54 8.00 -12.87
C THR A 88 3.51 8.95 -13.60
N ASN A 89 2.95 9.95 -14.28
CA ASN A 89 3.72 11.07 -14.84
C ASN A 89 3.98 12.17 -13.79
N LEU A 90 3.55 11.94 -12.54
CA LEU A 90 3.78 12.85 -11.44
C LEU A 90 5.24 12.76 -10.98
N THR A 91 5.84 13.93 -10.73
CA THR A 91 7.10 14.00 -10.01
C THR A 91 6.79 13.87 -8.52
N VAL A 92 7.00 12.67 -7.98
CA VAL A 92 6.84 12.40 -6.54
C VAL A 92 8.13 12.85 -5.82
N PRO A 93 8.07 13.79 -4.88
CA PRO A 93 9.22 14.17 -4.06
C PRO A 93 9.74 13.00 -3.23
N LEU A 94 10.96 13.14 -2.74
CA LEU A 94 11.47 12.25 -1.70
C LEU A 94 10.55 12.31 -0.46
N PRO A 95 10.43 11.22 0.32
CA PRO A 95 9.52 11.15 1.45
C PRO A 95 9.66 12.32 2.44
N GLY A 96 10.88 12.74 2.76
CA GLY A 96 11.15 13.87 3.66
C GLY A 96 10.78 15.26 3.11
N ALA A 97 10.41 15.36 1.83
CA ALA A 97 9.95 16.58 1.18
C ALA A 97 8.42 16.61 0.96
N LEU A 98 7.71 15.53 1.30
CA LEU A 98 6.25 15.50 1.30
C LEU A 98 5.70 16.35 2.45
N GLY A 99 4.46 16.81 2.28
CA GLY A 99 3.73 17.51 3.35
C GLY A 99 3.40 16.57 4.51
N PRO A 100 3.12 17.11 5.71
CA PRO A 100 2.74 16.28 6.85
C PRO A 100 1.46 15.47 6.56
N LEU A 101 1.32 14.34 7.25
CA LEU A 101 0.11 13.51 7.23
C LEU A 101 -1.15 14.32 7.55
N ASP A 102 -2.23 14.10 6.79
CA ASP A 102 -3.53 14.66 7.15
C ASP A 102 -3.99 14.11 8.52
N GLN A 103 -4.23 15.02 9.48
CA GLN A 103 -4.70 14.69 10.82
C GLN A 103 -6.01 13.87 10.81
N THR A 104 -6.86 14.06 9.81
CA THR A 104 -8.11 13.31 9.65
C THR A 104 -7.84 11.84 9.33
N ILE A 105 -6.81 11.56 8.53
CA ILE A 105 -6.39 10.18 8.24
C ILE A 105 -5.83 9.55 9.51
N PHE A 106 -4.98 10.28 10.26
CA PHE A 106 -4.49 9.74 11.53
C PHE A 106 -5.61 9.49 12.53
N SER A 107 -6.59 10.40 12.63
CA SER A 107 -7.78 10.20 13.46
C SER A 107 -8.61 8.98 13.04
N THR A 108 -8.65 8.69 11.74
CA THR A 108 -9.29 7.48 11.20
C THR A 108 -8.55 6.22 11.66
N ILE A 109 -7.21 6.20 11.55
CA ILE A 109 -6.37 5.11 12.07
C ILE A 109 -6.64 4.89 13.56
N THR A 110 -6.58 5.95 14.38
CA THR A 110 -6.73 5.81 15.83
C THR A 110 -8.16 5.59 16.29
N LYS A 111 -9.14 5.64 15.38
CA LYS A 111 -10.58 5.65 15.69
C LYS A 111 -10.91 6.76 16.72
N GLY A 112 -10.27 7.92 16.56
CA GLY A 112 -10.42 9.10 17.42
C GLY A 112 -9.63 9.10 18.73
N LYS A 113 -8.77 8.10 18.98
CA LYS A 113 -7.90 8.04 20.17
C LYS A 113 -6.62 8.87 20.00
N ASP A 114 -5.90 9.11 21.09
CA ASP A 114 -4.64 9.89 21.11
C ASP A 114 -3.47 9.21 20.38
N GLY A 115 -3.53 7.89 20.15
CA GLY A 115 -2.49 7.15 19.47
C GLY A 115 -2.99 5.82 18.91
N ALA A 116 -2.24 5.29 17.94
CA ALA A 116 -2.55 4.08 17.21
C ALA A 116 -1.84 2.88 17.84
N THR A 117 -2.59 1.84 18.17
CA THR A 117 -2.03 0.52 18.50
C THR A 117 -1.60 -0.21 17.23
N GLN A 118 -0.88 -1.33 17.37
CA GLN A 118 -0.56 -2.20 16.24
C GLN A 118 -1.82 -2.66 15.50
N GLN A 119 -2.86 -3.04 16.25
CA GLN A 119 -4.12 -3.49 15.66
C GLN A 119 -4.85 -2.35 14.93
N ASP A 120 -4.77 -1.11 15.42
CA ASP A 120 -5.39 0.03 14.74
C ASP A 120 -4.79 0.24 13.32
N PHE A 121 -3.48 0.04 13.13
CA PHE A 121 -2.86 0.08 11.79
C PHE A 121 -3.24 -1.11 10.91
N VAL A 122 -3.38 -2.31 11.48
CA VAL A 122 -3.86 -3.49 10.75
C VAL A 122 -5.29 -3.25 10.27
N ASP A 123 -6.19 -2.87 11.19
CA ASP A 123 -7.58 -2.57 10.90
C ASP A 123 -7.69 -1.52 9.80
N PHE A 124 -6.95 -0.40 9.94
CA PHE A 124 -6.94 0.66 8.92
C PHE A 124 -6.57 0.13 7.53
N PHE A 125 -5.53 -0.70 7.41
CA PHE A 125 -5.18 -1.27 6.11
C PHE A 125 -6.31 -2.11 5.52
N TYR A 126 -6.94 -2.98 6.31
CA TYR A 126 -8.04 -3.83 5.82
C TYR A 126 -9.33 -3.02 5.54
N ASP A 127 -9.60 -1.98 6.32
CA ASP A 127 -10.72 -1.07 6.08
C ASP A 127 -10.53 -0.34 4.74
N GLU A 128 -9.33 0.14 4.42
CA GLU A 128 -9.02 0.74 3.11
C GLU A 128 -9.16 -0.25 1.94
N LEU A 129 -8.78 -1.52 2.13
CA LEU A 129 -9.02 -2.54 1.10
C LEU A 129 -10.52 -2.76 0.87
N ALA A 130 -11.31 -2.81 1.95
CA ALA A 130 -12.74 -3.01 1.85
C ALA A 130 -13.43 -1.82 1.17
N ASP A 131 -13.08 -0.59 1.57
CA ASP A 131 -13.63 0.66 1.01
C ASP A 131 -13.32 0.81 -0.48
N LYS A 132 -12.16 0.29 -0.93
CA LYS A 132 -11.73 0.27 -2.33
C LYS A 132 -12.12 -1.00 -3.10
N GLU A 133 -12.88 -1.90 -2.47
CA GLU A 133 -13.29 -3.18 -3.04
C GLU A 133 -12.10 -4.02 -3.57
N LEU A 134 -10.93 -3.90 -2.94
CA LEU A 134 -9.72 -4.62 -3.30
C LEU A 134 -9.74 -6.03 -2.71
N LEU A 135 -9.77 -7.04 -3.59
CA LEU A 135 -9.96 -8.43 -3.20
C LEU A 135 -8.65 -9.18 -2.89
N THR A 136 -7.49 -8.62 -3.23
CA THR A 136 -6.19 -9.25 -2.93
C THR A 136 -5.71 -8.77 -1.57
N VAL A 137 -5.64 -9.69 -0.62
CA VAL A 137 -5.32 -9.41 0.78
C VAL A 137 -4.08 -10.22 1.20
N PRO A 138 -3.37 -9.82 2.27
CA PRO A 138 -2.37 -10.68 2.90
C PRO A 138 -2.96 -12.03 3.33
N ASP A 139 -2.16 -13.09 3.30
CA ASP A 139 -2.59 -14.44 3.71
C ASP A 139 -3.01 -14.51 5.19
N SER A 140 -2.49 -13.60 6.02
CA SER A 140 -2.76 -13.53 7.45
C SER A 140 -2.63 -12.11 7.98
N GLN A 141 -3.59 -11.69 8.82
CA GLN A 141 -3.47 -10.44 9.58
C GLN A 141 -2.27 -10.44 10.53
N ALA A 142 -1.96 -11.60 11.13
CA ALA A 142 -0.84 -11.72 12.06
C ALA A 142 0.51 -11.58 11.33
N GLU A 143 0.64 -12.16 10.13
CA GLU A 143 1.83 -11.98 9.30
C GLU A 143 1.92 -10.55 8.78
N PHE A 144 0.78 -9.95 8.40
CA PHE A 144 0.73 -8.54 8.02
C PHE A 144 1.24 -7.63 9.16
N ALA A 145 0.74 -7.85 10.38
CA ALA A 145 1.23 -7.13 11.55
C ALA A 145 2.73 -7.34 11.76
N SER A 146 3.19 -8.60 11.70
CA SER A 146 4.58 -8.99 11.97
C SER A 146 5.58 -8.41 10.98
N TYR A 147 5.29 -8.47 9.68
CA TYR A 147 6.22 -8.07 8.64
C TYR A 147 6.12 -6.61 8.23
N TYR A 148 4.96 -5.97 8.43
CA TYR A 148 4.67 -4.64 7.89
C TYR A 148 4.41 -3.61 9.00
N VAL A 149 3.49 -3.89 9.93
CA VAL A 149 3.14 -2.91 10.97
C VAL A 149 4.22 -2.78 12.04
N ASN A 150 4.84 -3.89 12.46
CA ASN A 150 5.91 -3.89 13.48
C ASN A 150 7.10 -3.02 13.12
N ASN A 151 7.32 -2.82 11.83
CA ASN A 151 8.31 -1.92 11.29
C ASN A 151 8.20 -0.50 11.87
N ILE A 152 6.97 0.02 11.95
CA ILE A 152 6.66 1.36 12.48
C ILE A 152 7.12 1.46 13.94
N PHE A 153 6.75 0.46 14.74
CA PHE A 153 7.10 0.38 16.15
C PHE A 153 8.61 0.23 16.36
N ASN A 154 9.25 -0.63 15.57
CA ASN A 154 10.69 -0.87 15.63
C ASN A 154 11.49 0.39 15.28
N PHE A 155 11.10 1.09 14.21
CA PHE A 155 11.72 2.36 13.80
C PHE A 155 11.61 3.43 14.90
N LEU A 156 10.46 3.49 15.59
CA LEU A 156 10.21 4.45 16.67
C LEU A 156 10.75 3.99 18.03
N HIS A 157 11.41 2.82 18.10
CA HIS A 157 11.88 2.19 19.33
C HIS A 157 10.78 2.05 20.40
N GLN A 158 9.58 1.71 19.95
CA GLN A 158 8.39 1.51 20.78
C GLN A 158 8.08 0.01 20.95
N GLY A 159 7.55 -0.38 22.10
CA GLY A 159 7.06 -1.74 22.30
C GLY A 159 5.70 -1.95 21.63
N PHE A 160 5.39 -3.17 21.19
CA PHE A 160 4.11 -3.45 20.49
C PHE A 160 2.84 -3.31 21.35
N ALA A 161 3.00 -3.21 22.68
CA ALA A 161 1.91 -2.93 23.62
C ALA A 161 1.68 -1.43 23.87
N THR A 162 2.48 -0.54 23.24
CA THR A 162 2.31 0.91 23.35
C THR A 162 1.49 1.45 22.17
N THR A 163 1.24 2.76 22.20
CA THR A 163 0.58 3.48 21.11
C THR A 163 1.57 4.39 20.39
N ILE A 164 1.41 4.53 19.08
CA ILE A 164 2.15 5.48 18.25
C ILE A 164 1.37 6.78 18.18
N SER A 165 2.00 7.90 18.50
CA SER A 165 1.40 9.24 18.37
C SER A 165 1.41 9.71 16.90
N TYR A 166 0.64 10.76 16.61
CA TYR A 166 0.66 11.42 15.31
C TYR A 166 2.08 11.79 14.88
N ASP A 167 2.83 12.47 15.76
CA ASP A 167 4.20 12.91 15.46
C ASP A 167 5.13 11.72 15.18
N GLY A 168 4.96 10.62 15.92
CA GLY A 168 5.72 9.39 15.71
C GLY A 168 5.43 8.78 14.34
N PHE A 169 4.16 8.59 14.00
CA PHE A 169 3.79 8.01 12.72
C PHE A 169 4.14 8.93 11.54
N ASN A 170 3.92 10.24 11.68
CA ASN A 170 4.35 11.22 10.70
C ASN A 170 5.87 11.20 10.52
N SER A 171 6.66 11.08 11.59
CA SER A 171 8.11 10.92 11.49
C SER A 171 8.49 9.64 10.73
N TRP A 172 7.82 8.52 10.98
CA TRP A 172 8.05 7.28 10.25
C TRP A 172 7.77 7.43 8.75
N LEU A 173 6.66 8.08 8.36
CA LEU A 173 6.35 8.34 6.94
C LEU A 173 7.44 9.12 6.22
N HIS A 174 8.11 10.05 6.90
CA HIS A 174 9.09 10.94 6.27
C HIS A 174 10.53 10.42 6.35
N ASN A 175 10.84 9.60 7.35
CA ASN A 175 12.23 9.27 7.72
C ASN A 175 12.56 7.77 7.70
N SER A 176 11.57 6.87 7.66
CA SER A 176 11.83 5.43 7.71
C SER A 176 12.46 4.88 6.43
N GLY A 177 12.15 5.51 5.29
CA GLY A 177 12.81 5.30 4.01
C GLY A 177 12.89 3.85 3.53
N TYR A 178 11.91 2.98 3.83
CA TYR A 178 12.16 1.55 4.09
C TYR A 178 12.74 0.66 2.97
N ALA A 179 13.98 0.89 2.52
CA ALA A 179 14.79 0.02 1.67
C ALA A 179 15.38 -1.16 2.46
N ASN A 180 14.68 -2.30 2.47
CA ASN A 180 15.19 -3.67 2.31
C ASN A 180 14.25 -4.70 2.95
N HIS A 181 13.58 -5.47 2.09
CA HIS A 181 13.36 -6.89 2.36
C HIS A 181 14.72 -7.60 2.36
N PHE A 182 15.40 -7.69 3.50
CA PHE A 182 16.37 -8.72 3.89
C PHE A 182 16.93 -8.34 5.26
N GLN A 183 16.22 -8.67 6.34
CA GLN A 183 16.92 -9.14 7.53
C GLN A 183 16.94 -10.66 7.44
N VAL A 184 17.93 -11.18 6.70
CA VAL A 184 18.42 -12.52 6.99
C VAL A 184 19.10 -12.39 8.35
N LEU A 185 18.58 -13.16 9.31
CA LEU A 185 19.16 -13.60 10.59
C LEU A 185 20.47 -12.92 11.04
#